data_AF-A0AAN3H559-F1
#
_entry.id   AF-A0AAN3H559-F1
#
_cell.length_a   1.000
_cell.length_b   1.000
_cell.length_c   1.000
_cell.angle_alpha   90.00
_cell.angle_beta   90.00
_cell.angle_gamma   90.00
#
_symmetry.space_group_name_H-M   'P 1'
#
loop_
_entity.id
_entity.type
_entity.pdbx_description
1 polymer ?
#
loop_
_entity_poly.entity_id
_entity_poly.type
_entity_poly.pdbx_seq_one_letter_code
_entity_poly.pdbx_strand_id
1 'polypeptide(L)'
;RMGRNNERLIVAAVGNDGADIRKLSAQQRIWPAAYHPVSSMNKKQDPVIRVAALAQYRKGETPVLHGGGITGSRFGNGWVDIAAPGQNITFLRPDGKTGTGSGTSEATAIVSGVLAAMVSCNPRATATELKRTLLESADKYPSLADKVTEGRVLNAEKAISMFCKKNYIPVRQGRMSEEL
;
A
#
# COMPACT_ATOMS: atom_id res chain seq x y z
N ARG A 1 13.44 -2.89 15.10
CA ARG A 1 12.52 -3.29 16.20
C ARG A 1 11.05 -3.16 15.81
N MET A 2 10.64 -2.14 15.03
CA MET A 2 9.25 -1.90 14.63
C MET A 2 8.45 -3.14 14.19
N GLY A 3 8.99 -3.97 13.29
CA GLY A 3 8.32 -5.22 12.87
C GLY A 3 8.06 -6.20 14.00
N ARG A 4 8.98 -6.33 14.97
CA ARG A 4 8.79 -7.15 16.18
C ARG A 4 7.74 -6.58 17.12
N ASN A 5 7.66 -5.26 17.23
CA ASN A 5 6.66 -4.60 18.06
C ASN A 5 5.25 -4.73 17.48
N ASN A 6 5.13 -4.81 16.14
CA ASN A 6 3.88 -5.13 15.43
C ASN A 6 2.71 -4.13 15.66
N GLU A 7 3.04 -2.86 15.93
CA GLU A 7 2.05 -1.80 16.23
C GLU A 7 1.93 -0.74 15.12
N ARG A 8 2.94 -0.62 14.26
CA ARG A 8 3.04 0.47 13.27
C ARG A 8 3.39 -0.06 11.89
N LEU A 9 2.85 0.60 10.87
CA LEU A 9 3.18 0.38 9.46
C LEU A 9 3.92 1.59 8.90
N ILE A 10 4.80 1.33 7.93
CA ILE A 10 5.41 2.35 7.07
C ILE A 10 4.87 2.11 5.67
N VAL A 11 4.17 3.10 5.12
CA VAL A 11 3.76 3.10 3.71
C VAL A 11 4.81 3.87 2.93
N ALA A 12 5.49 3.20 2.00
CA ALA A 12 6.68 3.74 1.35
C ALA A 12 6.55 3.72 -0.18
N ALA A 13 6.78 4.88 -0.79
CA ALA A 13 6.92 5.01 -2.23
C ALA A 13 8.15 4.23 -2.72
N VAL A 14 8.01 3.46 -3.79
CA VAL A 14 9.14 2.71 -4.38
C VAL A 14 10.04 3.57 -5.25
N GLY A 15 9.59 4.79 -5.57
CA GLY A 15 10.32 5.78 -6.35
C GLY A 15 9.81 5.91 -7.77
N ASN A 16 10.19 7.04 -8.36
CA ASN A 16 9.94 7.34 -9.77
C ASN A 16 11.25 7.18 -10.56
N ASP A 17 11.13 7.24 -11.89
CA ASP A 17 12.15 7.07 -12.97
C ASP A 17 11.87 5.87 -13.90
N GLY A 18 10.81 5.09 -13.61
CA GLY A 18 10.40 3.95 -14.42
C GLY A 18 11.35 2.74 -14.34
N ALA A 19 12.31 2.72 -13.42
CA ALA A 19 13.31 1.66 -13.36
C ALA A 19 12.78 0.36 -12.73
N ASP A 20 13.32 -0.76 -13.21
CA ASP A 20 13.18 -2.06 -12.57
C ASP A 20 14.11 -2.14 -11.35
N ILE A 21 13.52 -2.18 -10.15
CA ILE A 21 14.23 -2.14 -8.85
C ILE A 21 15.20 -3.31 -8.72
N ARG A 22 14.90 -4.44 -9.37
CA ARG A 22 15.74 -5.65 -9.38
C ARG A 22 17.11 -5.38 -10.01
N LYS A 23 17.18 -4.42 -10.94
CA LYS A 23 18.37 -4.07 -11.72
C LYS A 23 19.11 -2.83 -11.19
N LEU A 24 18.49 -2.07 -10.30
CA LEU A 24 19.14 -0.93 -9.64
C LEU A 24 20.25 -1.39 -8.70
N SER A 25 21.34 -0.60 -8.62
CA SER A 25 22.34 -0.75 -7.58
C SER A 25 21.74 -0.45 -6.20
N ALA A 26 22.37 -0.94 -5.13
CA ALA A 26 21.88 -0.70 -3.77
C ALA A 26 21.77 0.80 -3.44
N GLN A 27 22.69 1.62 -3.97
CA GLN A 27 22.75 3.06 -3.75
C GLN A 27 21.62 3.81 -4.48
N GLN A 28 21.06 3.24 -5.54
CA GLN A 28 19.98 3.85 -6.31
C GLN A 28 18.59 3.57 -5.74
N ARG A 29 18.46 2.57 -4.84
CA ARG A 29 17.17 2.17 -4.28
C ARG A 29 16.73 3.11 -3.15
N ILE A 30 15.44 3.44 -3.12
CA ILE A 30 14.87 4.36 -2.12
C ILE A 30 14.55 3.60 -0.83
N TRP A 31 15.10 4.07 0.29
CA TRP A 31 14.74 3.59 1.62
C TRP A 31 13.58 4.42 2.19
N PRO A 32 12.66 3.82 2.97
CA PRO A 32 12.70 2.45 3.50
C PRO A 32 12.13 1.36 2.57
N ALA A 33 11.61 1.69 1.38
CA ALA A 33 11.05 0.70 0.44
C ALA A 33 12.07 -0.39 0.03
N ALA A 34 13.35 -0.04 -0.03
CA ALA A 34 14.46 -0.95 -0.32
C ALA A 34 14.75 -2.01 0.77
N TYR A 35 14.11 -1.92 1.94
CA TYR A 35 14.23 -2.97 2.95
C TYR A 35 13.79 -4.32 2.36
N HIS A 36 14.67 -5.32 2.36
CA HIS A 36 14.40 -6.64 1.77
C HIS A 36 14.69 -7.75 2.78
N PRO A 37 13.71 -8.09 3.67
CA PRO A 37 13.94 -9.03 4.76
C PRO A 37 14.24 -10.44 4.26
N VAL A 38 15.30 -11.07 4.78
CA VAL A 38 15.78 -12.38 4.32
C VAL A 38 15.20 -13.56 5.10
N SER A 39 15.11 -13.48 6.43
CA SER A 39 14.61 -14.57 7.27
C SER A 39 13.07 -14.66 7.21
N SER A 40 12.54 -15.87 7.32
CA SER A 40 11.08 -16.10 7.33
C SER A 40 10.37 -15.30 8.42
N MET A 41 11.01 -15.13 9.58
CA MET A 41 10.48 -14.31 10.67
C MET A 41 10.41 -12.83 10.28
N ASN A 42 11.49 -12.26 9.72
CA ASN A 42 11.50 -10.85 9.34
C ASN A 42 10.58 -10.56 8.14
N LYS A 43 10.38 -11.52 7.23
CA LYS A 43 9.41 -11.39 6.14
C LYS A 43 7.97 -11.30 6.68
N LYS A 44 7.62 -12.17 7.64
CA LYS A 44 6.30 -12.17 8.28
C LYS A 44 6.05 -10.92 9.11
N GLN A 45 7.09 -10.36 9.72
CA GLN A 45 7.03 -9.17 10.57
C GLN A 45 7.36 -7.86 9.85
N ASP A 46 7.47 -7.88 8.51
CA ASP A 46 7.88 -6.69 7.75
C ASP A 46 6.83 -5.58 7.87
N PRO A 47 7.16 -4.43 8.50
CA PRO A 47 6.21 -3.33 8.69
C PRO A 47 6.09 -2.41 7.47
N VAL A 48 6.89 -2.62 6.42
CA VAL A 48 6.90 -1.74 5.24
C VAL A 48 5.89 -2.23 4.20
N ILE A 49 5.08 -1.32 3.65
CA ILE A 49 4.21 -1.56 2.48
C ILE A 49 4.76 -0.71 1.34
N ARG A 50 5.27 -1.39 0.31
CA ARG A 50 5.94 -0.78 -0.86
C ARG A 50 4.91 -0.50 -1.95
N VAL A 51 4.74 0.78 -2.30
CA VAL A 51 3.66 1.24 -3.17
C VAL A 51 4.19 1.74 -4.52
N ALA A 52 3.68 1.14 -5.60
CA ALA A 52 3.86 1.60 -6.99
C ALA A 52 2.66 2.43 -7.49
N ALA A 53 2.86 3.22 -8.54
CA ALA A 53 1.85 4.09 -9.12
C ALA A 53 1.22 3.50 -10.38
N LEU A 54 -0.11 3.51 -10.43
CA LEU A 54 -0.92 3.16 -11.58
C LEU A 54 -1.22 4.39 -12.44
N ALA A 55 -1.30 4.17 -13.75
CA ALA A 55 -1.92 5.09 -14.68
C ALA A 55 -3.42 5.26 -14.36
N GLN A 56 -4.07 6.27 -14.93
CA GLN A 56 -5.50 6.47 -14.79
C GLN A 56 -6.27 5.31 -15.44
N TYR A 57 -7.28 4.79 -14.75
CA TYR A 57 -8.14 3.69 -15.21
C TYR A 57 -9.54 3.81 -14.61
N ARG A 58 -10.52 3.13 -15.19
CA ARG A 58 -11.88 2.98 -14.63
C ARG A 58 -12.05 1.62 -13.95
N LYS A 59 -12.95 1.53 -12.96
CA LYS A 59 -13.30 0.25 -12.32
C LYS A 59 -13.77 -0.74 -13.40
N GLY A 60 -13.13 -1.91 -13.47
CA GLY A 60 -13.41 -2.95 -14.47
C GLY A 60 -12.39 -2.99 -15.63
N GLU A 61 -11.61 -1.93 -15.83
CA GLU A 61 -10.47 -1.96 -16.76
C GLU A 61 -9.27 -2.66 -16.13
N THR A 62 -8.38 -3.21 -16.96
CA THR A 62 -7.09 -3.75 -16.50
C THR A 62 -6.12 -2.59 -16.32
N PRO A 63 -5.69 -2.28 -15.09
CA PRO A 63 -4.82 -1.15 -14.84
C PRO A 63 -3.37 -1.46 -15.25
N VAL A 64 -2.62 -0.41 -15.56
CA VAL A 64 -1.18 -0.48 -15.88
C VAL A 64 -0.41 0.46 -14.98
N LEU A 65 0.88 0.20 -14.76
CA LEU A 65 1.73 1.16 -14.04
C LEU A 65 1.86 2.47 -14.84
N HIS A 66 1.90 3.59 -14.13
CA HIS A 66 2.24 4.89 -14.70
C HIS A 66 3.69 4.85 -15.22
N GLY A 67 3.88 5.15 -16.51
CA GLY A 67 5.20 5.13 -17.17
C GLY A 67 5.83 6.52 -17.32
N GLY A 68 7.04 6.56 -17.89
CA GLY A 68 7.79 7.80 -18.15
C GLY A 68 9.13 7.85 -17.40
N GLY A 69 10.14 8.51 -17.98
CA GLY A 69 11.50 8.56 -17.40
C GLY A 69 11.68 9.49 -16.20
N ILE A 70 10.67 10.30 -15.87
CA ILE A 70 10.72 11.26 -14.75
C ILE A 70 9.74 10.84 -13.65
N THR A 71 8.45 10.76 -13.96
CA THR A 71 7.39 10.44 -12.99
C THR A 71 6.98 8.97 -12.99
N GLY A 72 7.46 8.18 -13.96
CA GLY A 72 7.06 6.78 -14.10
C GLY A 72 7.41 5.96 -12.86
N SER A 73 6.50 5.07 -12.48
CA SER A 73 6.67 4.21 -11.31
C SER A 73 7.83 3.25 -11.51
N ARG A 74 8.71 3.17 -10.51
CA ARG A 74 9.57 1.99 -10.37
C ARG A 74 8.73 0.74 -10.12
N PHE A 75 9.29 -0.42 -10.47
CA PHE A 75 8.59 -1.70 -10.39
C PHE A 75 9.52 -2.89 -10.13
N GLY A 76 8.94 -4.04 -9.80
CA GLY A 76 9.64 -5.32 -9.71
C GLY A 76 8.97 -6.26 -8.71
N ASN A 77 8.65 -7.47 -9.15
CA ASN A 77 8.17 -8.54 -8.27
C ASN A 77 9.18 -8.78 -7.11
N GLY A 78 8.67 -8.93 -5.89
CA GLY A 78 9.47 -9.05 -4.67
C GLY A 78 9.99 -7.71 -4.10
N TRP A 79 9.83 -6.60 -4.84
CA TRP A 79 10.23 -5.25 -4.42
C TRP A 79 9.05 -4.28 -4.30
N VAL A 80 7.88 -4.65 -4.81
CA VAL A 80 6.64 -3.87 -4.71
C VAL A 80 5.54 -4.75 -4.13
N ASP A 81 4.84 -4.27 -3.09
CA ASP A 81 3.79 -5.01 -2.41
C ASP A 81 2.42 -4.78 -3.06
N ILE A 82 2.13 -3.54 -3.45
CA ILE A 82 0.84 -3.12 -4.00
C ILE A 82 1.02 -1.94 -4.97
N ALA A 83 0.14 -1.82 -5.95
CA ALA A 83 0.01 -0.63 -6.78
C ALA A 83 -1.32 0.11 -6.51
N ALA A 84 -1.28 1.43 -6.59
CA ALA A 84 -2.43 2.30 -6.33
C ALA A 84 -2.46 3.48 -7.32
N PRO A 85 -3.59 4.19 -7.48
CA PRO A 85 -3.69 5.32 -8.40
C PRO A 85 -2.60 6.35 -8.17
N GLY A 86 -1.89 6.76 -9.23
CA GLY A 86 -0.78 7.70 -9.13
C GLY A 86 -0.54 8.51 -10.39
N GLN A 87 -1.56 8.70 -11.23
CA GLN A 87 -1.50 9.56 -12.40
C GLN A 87 -2.66 10.55 -12.39
N ASN A 88 -2.39 11.80 -12.79
CA ASN A 88 -3.38 12.86 -12.87
C ASN A 88 -4.10 13.11 -11.53
N ILE A 89 -3.32 13.20 -10.45
CA ILE A 89 -3.83 13.35 -9.08
C ILE A 89 -3.76 14.81 -8.66
N THR A 90 -4.91 15.40 -8.35
CA THR A 90 -5.00 16.77 -7.85
C THR A 90 -4.61 16.83 -6.37
N PHE A 91 -3.79 17.81 -5.99
CA PHE A 91 -3.33 18.03 -4.62
C PHE A 91 -3.35 19.51 -4.22
N LEU A 92 -3.44 19.80 -2.93
CA LEU A 92 -3.41 21.16 -2.38
C LEU A 92 -1.97 21.67 -2.25
N ARG A 93 -1.75 22.94 -2.60
CA ARG A 93 -0.47 23.64 -2.45
C ARG A 93 -0.51 24.65 -1.30
N PRO A 94 0.65 25.07 -0.74
CA PRO A 94 0.71 26.04 0.35
C PRO A 94 0.08 27.40 0.03
N ASP A 95 -0.01 27.77 -1.25
CA ASP A 95 -0.64 29.02 -1.73
C ASP A 95 -2.18 28.95 -1.79
N GLY A 96 -2.77 27.87 -1.28
CA GLY A 96 -4.22 27.63 -1.28
C GLY A 96 -4.79 27.18 -2.63
N LYS A 97 -3.95 27.01 -3.66
CA LYS A 97 -4.37 26.54 -4.99
C LYS A 97 -4.18 25.03 -5.13
N THR A 98 -4.77 24.46 -6.16
CA THR A 98 -4.56 23.07 -6.53
C THR A 98 -3.44 22.93 -7.56
N GLY A 99 -2.66 21.86 -7.44
CA GLY A 99 -1.78 21.35 -8.49
C GLY A 99 -2.21 19.96 -8.93
N THR A 100 -1.61 19.45 -10.01
CA THR A 100 -1.83 18.08 -10.50
C THR A 100 -0.49 17.39 -10.65
N GLY A 101 -0.38 16.18 -10.11
CA GLY A 101 0.85 15.39 -10.03
C GLY A 101 0.68 13.97 -10.53
N SER A 102 1.80 13.27 -10.68
CA SER A 102 1.85 11.85 -10.99
C SER A 102 3.12 11.25 -10.41
N GLY A 103 3.01 10.06 -9.84
CA GLY A 103 4.12 9.37 -9.21
C GLY A 103 3.72 8.45 -8.06
N THR A 104 4.73 7.77 -7.53
CA THR A 104 4.61 6.87 -6.39
C THR A 104 4.33 7.60 -5.07
N SER A 105 4.63 8.90 -4.98
CA SER A 105 4.29 9.74 -3.83
C SER A 105 2.78 9.83 -3.63
N GLU A 106 2.04 10.11 -4.70
CA GLU A 106 0.58 10.23 -4.69
C GLU A 106 -0.08 8.89 -4.38
N ALA A 107 0.40 7.82 -5.02
CA ALA A 107 -0.08 6.46 -4.76
C ALA A 107 0.12 6.05 -3.29
N THR A 108 1.27 6.40 -2.70
CA THR A 108 1.60 6.14 -1.29
C THR A 108 0.65 6.89 -0.34
N ALA A 109 0.35 8.16 -0.63
CA ALA A 109 -0.60 8.95 0.16
C ALA A 109 -2.01 8.33 0.13
N ILE A 110 -2.46 7.86 -1.03
CA ILE A 110 -3.76 7.19 -1.17
C ILE A 110 -3.83 5.90 -0.35
N VAL A 111 -2.81 5.04 -0.43
CA VAL A 111 -2.74 3.81 0.39
C VAL A 111 -2.74 4.15 1.89
N SER A 112 -2.03 5.20 2.30
CA SER A 112 -2.01 5.67 3.68
C SER A 112 -3.40 6.10 4.16
N GLY A 113 -4.17 6.80 3.32
CA GLY A 113 -5.56 7.17 3.62
C GLY A 113 -6.48 5.96 3.80
N VAL A 114 -6.34 4.93 2.96
CA VAL A 114 -7.12 3.68 3.11
C VAL A 114 -6.78 2.98 4.43
N LEU A 115 -5.48 2.87 4.77
CA LEU A 115 -5.06 2.30 6.05
C LEU A 115 -5.57 3.11 7.24
N ALA A 116 -5.57 4.45 7.16
CA ALA A 116 -6.14 5.30 8.21
C ALA A 116 -7.64 5.04 8.39
N ALA A 117 -8.39 4.89 7.30
CA ALA A 117 -9.80 4.50 7.36
C ALA A 117 -10.00 3.11 7.99
N MET A 118 -9.16 2.12 7.65
CA MET A 118 -9.18 0.81 8.30
C MET A 118 -8.91 0.93 9.82
N VAL A 119 -7.87 1.65 10.21
CA VAL A 119 -7.48 1.87 11.62
C VAL A 119 -8.64 2.47 12.43
N SER A 120 -9.47 3.32 11.84
CA SER A 120 -10.65 3.90 12.52
C SER A 120 -11.65 2.86 13.05
N CYS A 121 -11.67 1.65 12.46
CA CYS A 121 -12.54 0.56 12.88
C CYS A 121 -11.98 -0.25 14.07
N ASN A 122 -10.65 -0.29 14.24
CA ASN A 122 -10.00 -0.86 15.41
C ASN A 122 -8.55 -0.31 15.54
N PRO A 123 -8.31 0.73 16.36
CA PRO A 123 -6.98 1.32 16.51
C PRO A 123 -6.00 0.45 17.31
N ARG A 124 -6.47 -0.63 17.94
CA ARG A 124 -5.63 -1.60 18.66
C ARG A 124 -5.19 -2.78 17.80
N ALA A 125 -5.61 -2.83 16.53
CA ALA A 125 -5.21 -3.89 15.62
C ALA A 125 -3.70 -3.85 15.34
N THR A 126 -3.13 -5.04 15.13
CA THR A 126 -1.70 -5.14 14.85
C THR A 126 -1.35 -4.68 13.44
N ALA A 127 -0.10 -4.24 13.25
CA ALA A 127 0.44 -3.88 11.94
C ALA A 127 0.32 -5.05 10.94
N THR A 128 0.62 -6.26 11.39
CA THR A 128 0.49 -7.49 10.59
C THR A 128 -0.94 -7.69 10.11
N GLU A 129 -1.94 -7.47 10.98
CA GLU A 129 -3.34 -7.62 10.62
C GLU A 129 -3.79 -6.62 9.57
N LEU A 130 -3.48 -5.33 9.77
CA LEU A 130 -3.79 -4.25 8.81
C LEU A 130 -3.14 -4.51 7.45
N LYS A 131 -1.82 -4.80 7.43
CA LYS A 131 -1.09 -5.10 6.19
C LYS A 131 -1.65 -6.31 5.48
N ARG A 132 -1.92 -7.40 6.21
CA ARG A 132 -2.52 -8.60 5.63
C ARG A 132 -3.88 -8.29 5.01
N THR A 133 -4.79 -7.64 5.73
CA THR A 133 -6.12 -7.33 5.18
C THR A 133 -6.05 -6.42 3.95
N LEU A 134 -5.15 -5.42 3.94
CA LEU A 134 -4.92 -4.59 2.77
C LEU A 134 -4.46 -5.41 1.56
N LEU A 135 -3.47 -6.29 1.74
CA LEU A 135 -2.89 -7.06 0.62
C LEU A 135 -3.77 -8.24 0.16
N GLU A 136 -4.51 -8.88 1.06
CA GLU A 136 -5.44 -9.98 0.73
C GLU A 136 -6.71 -9.48 0.04
N SER A 137 -7.14 -8.25 0.37
CA SER A 137 -8.32 -7.62 -0.27
C SER A 137 -8.01 -6.99 -1.62
N ALA A 138 -6.73 -6.81 -1.96
CA ALA A 138 -6.29 -6.25 -3.23
C ALA A 138 -6.76 -7.10 -4.41
N ASP A 139 -7.16 -6.44 -5.49
CA ASP A 139 -7.45 -7.12 -6.75
C ASP A 139 -6.13 -7.60 -7.38
N LYS A 140 -6.12 -8.80 -7.96
CA LYS A 140 -4.90 -9.41 -8.52
C LYS A 140 -5.00 -9.49 -10.03
N TYR A 141 -4.05 -8.86 -10.71
CA TYR A 141 -3.99 -8.83 -12.16
C TYR A 141 -2.75 -9.60 -12.65
N PRO A 142 -2.91 -10.71 -13.39
CA PRO A 142 -1.77 -11.47 -13.93
C PRO A 142 -0.82 -10.60 -14.77
N SER A 143 -1.35 -9.62 -15.51
CA SER A 143 -0.58 -8.66 -16.31
C SER A 143 0.38 -7.78 -15.51
N LEU A 144 0.18 -7.67 -14.18
CA LEU A 144 1.04 -6.91 -13.28
C LEU A 144 1.96 -7.80 -12.43
N ALA A 145 1.90 -9.12 -12.57
CA ALA A 145 2.62 -10.04 -11.67
C ALA A 145 4.16 -9.92 -11.74
N ASP A 146 4.73 -9.50 -12.87
CA ASP A 146 6.18 -9.21 -12.96
C ASP A 146 6.57 -7.87 -12.31
N LYS A 147 5.61 -6.95 -12.20
CA LYS A 147 5.82 -5.57 -11.76
C LYS A 147 5.49 -5.34 -10.30
N VAL A 148 4.49 -6.07 -9.79
CA VAL A 148 3.98 -5.99 -8.41
C VAL A 148 3.85 -7.42 -7.89
N THR A 149 4.25 -7.66 -6.64
CA THR A 149 4.13 -8.99 -6.03
C THR A 149 2.66 -9.44 -6.07
N GLU A 150 2.41 -10.59 -6.70
CA GLU A 150 1.07 -11.15 -6.98
C GLU A 150 0.16 -10.24 -7.83
N GLY A 151 0.68 -9.20 -8.49
CA GLY A 151 -0.10 -8.30 -9.34
C GLY A 151 -1.15 -7.49 -8.57
N ARG A 152 -0.89 -7.17 -7.29
CA ARG A 152 -1.86 -6.53 -6.39
C ARG A 152 -2.15 -5.08 -6.76
N VAL A 153 -3.43 -4.76 -6.85
CA VAL A 153 -3.98 -3.41 -7.06
C VAL A 153 -4.91 -3.06 -5.90
N LEU A 154 -4.73 -1.85 -5.36
CA LEU A 154 -5.53 -1.34 -4.25
C LEU A 154 -7.04 -1.43 -4.52
N ASN A 155 -7.75 -2.15 -3.65
CA ASN A 155 -9.21 -2.15 -3.58
C ASN A 155 -9.65 -1.62 -2.21
N ALA A 156 -9.86 -0.30 -2.13
CA ALA A 156 -10.21 0.36 -0.88
C ALA A 156 -11.55 -0.12 -0.29
N GLU A 157 -12.55 -0.35 -1.16
CA GLU A 157 -13.87 -0.85 -0.78
C GLU A 157 -13.77 -2.20 -0.06
N LYS A 158 -13.08 -3.18 -0.67
CA LYS A 158 -12.86 -4.50 -0.06
C LYS A 158 -12.00 -4.39 1.20
N ALA A 159 -10.91 -3.63 1.19
CA ALA A 159 -10.00 -3.51 2.33
C ALA A 159 -10.71 -2.99 3.59
N ILE A 160 -11.41 -1.86 3.46
CA ILE A 160 -12.13 -1.22 4.57
C ILE A 160 -13.30 -2.10 5.02
N SER A 161 -14.11 -2.59 4.07
CA SER A 161 -15.27 -3.46 4.38
C SER A 161 -14.86 -4.74 5.11
N MET A 162 -13.85 -5.46 4.61
CA MET A 162 -13.34 -6.67 5.24
C MET A 162 -12.81 -6.41 6.65
N PHE A 163 -12.00 -5.35 6.82
CA PHE A 163 -11.41 -5.02 8.11
C PHE A 163 -12.46 -4.60 9.14
N CYS A 164 -13.37 -3.70 8.77
CA CYS A 164 -14.38 -3.18 9.67
C CYS A 164 -15.42 -4.23 10.05
N LYS A 165 -15.84 -5.10 9.11
CA LYS A 165 -16.75 -6.22 9.40
C LYS A 165 -16.13 -7.21 10.37
N LYS A 166 -14.86 -7.57 10.16
CA LYS A 166 -14.13 -8.47 11.07
C LYS A 166 -14.09 -7.92 12.51
N ASN A 167 -13.99 -6.61 12.66
CA ASN A 167 -13.91 -5.94 13.95
C ASN A 167 -15.28 -5.48 14.51
N TYR A 168 -16.39 -5.73 13.81
CA TYR A 168 -17.71 -5.23 14.21
C TYR A 168 -18.19 -5.83 15.54
N ILE A 169 -18.21 -7.16 15.66
CA ILE A 169 -18.67 -7.83 16.88
C ILE A 169 -17.73 -7.54 18.07
N PRO A 170 -16.40 -7.74 17.94
CA PRO A 170 -15.48 -7.56 19.07
C PRO A 170 -15.40 -6.11 19.60
N VAL A 171 -15.63 -5.11 18.74
CA VAL A 171 -15.46 -3.69 19.12
C VAL A 171 -16.79 -3.01 19.43
N ARG A 172 -17.89 -3.34 18.74
CA ARG A 172 -19.16 -2.61 18.87
C ARG A 172 -20.29 -3.38 19.57
N GLN A 173 -20.21 -4.69 19.68
CA GLN A 173 -21.24 -5.53 20.32
C GLN A 173 -20.72 -6.26 21.58
N GLY A 174 -19.48 -6.00 22.01
CA GLY A 174 -18.85 -6.64 23.18
C GLY A 174 -19.44 -6.26 24.55
N ARG A 175 -20.63 -5.65 24.61
CA ARG A 175 -21.29 -5.21 25.85
C ARG A 175 -22.36 -6.21 26.32
N MET A 176 -22.07 -7.51 26.21
CA MET A 176 -23.05 -8.58 26.52
C MET A 176 -22.50 -9.70 27.41
N SER A 177 -21.39 -9.46 28.12
CA SER A 177 -20.79 -10.46 29.03
C SER A 177 -20.28 -9.90 30.37
N GLU A 178 -20.77 -8.74 30.82
CA GLU A 178 -20.46 -8.20 32.16
C GLU A 178 -21.72 -8.03 33.05
N GLU A 179 -22.88 -8.58 32.67
CA GLU A 179 -24.14 -8.51 33.44
C GLU A 179 -24.79 -9.88 33.75
N LEU A 180 -23.99 -10.93 33.96
CA LEU A 180 -24.44 -12.20 34.55
C LEU A 180 -23.46 -12.65 35.64
#